data_AF-A0A2W1NJS0-F1
#
_entry.id   AF-A0A2W1NJS0-F1
#
_cell.length_a   1.000
_cell.length_b   1.000
_cell.length_c   1.000
_cell.angle_alpha   90.00
_cell.angle_beta   90.00
_cell.angle_gamma   90.00
#
_symmetry.space_group_name_H-M   'P 1'
#
loop_
_entity.id
_entity.type
_entity.pdbx_description
1 polymer ?
#
loop_
_entity_poly.entity_id
_entity_poly.type
_entity_poly.pdbx_seq_one_letter_code
_entity_poly.pdbx_strand_id
1 'polypeptide(L)'
;MKLFRITLMLVALSILSCKKEQNVDKNGAYVPTDVLVKIKGDYTVDKVFDFINSLDHEVEQIHSQVYTSELHADSLQYVLDYLQAKTYTNDGNGSLVYGRLDNQTNGIKIFPTLFDMNNSSYQADWLSAMQILKLKEETSSETAGCTIFFHVPAGQEKEWVKNFEEYDFVEWAELNYIIELD
;
A
#
# COMPACT_ATOMS: atom_id res chain seq x y z
N MET A 1 43.44 -13.98 38.86
CA MET A 1 43.07 -13.05 37.77
C MET A 1 42.78 -13.71 36.40
N LYS A 2 42.75 -15.05 36.25
CA LYS A 2 42.39 -15.70 34.96
C LYS A 2 40.96 -16.26 34.91
N LEU A 3 40.35 -16.63 36.05
CA LEU A 3 38.96 -17.15 36.07
C LEU A 3 37.89 -16.07 35.81
N PHE A 4 38.14 -14.81 36.20
CA PHE A 4 37.13 -13.74 36.10
C PHE A 4 36.88 -13.25 34.66
N ARG A 5 37.82 -13.50 33.73
CA ARG A 5 37.68 -13.12 32.32
C ARG A 5 36.84 -14.10 31.50
N ILE A 6 36.71 -15.35 31.95
CA ILE A 6 35.94 -16.38 31.23
C ILE A 6 34.45 -16.23 31.53
N THR A 7 34.10 -15.86 32.78
CA THR A 7 32.70 -15.66 33.19
C THR A 7 32.03 -14.47 32.48
N LEU A 8 32.78 -13.41 32.18
CA LEU A 8 32.25 -12.24 31.47
C LEU A 8 31.92 -12.55 29.98
N MET A 9 32.61 -13.52 29.38
CA MET A 9 32.42 -13.90 27.98
C MET A 9 31.19 -14.79 27.79
N LEU A 10 30.85 -15.64 28.77
CA LEU A 10 29.65 -16.48 28.73
C LEU A 10 28.35 -15.68 28.93
N VAL A 11 28.36 -14.59 29.70
CA VAL A 11 27.17 -13.73 29.89
C VAL A 11 26.88 -12.88 28.66
N ALA A 12 27.91 -12.48 27.90
CA ALA A 12 27.75 -11.72 26.66
C ALA A 12 27.16 -12.55 25.50
N LEU A 13 27.34 -13.87 25.49
CA LEU A 13 26.75 -14.78 24.49
C LEU A 13 25.25 -15.01 24.72
N SER A 14 24.77 -14.89 25.97
CA SER A 14 23.35 -15.08 26.32
C SER A 14 22.43 -13.94 25.85
N ILE A 15 23.00 -12.76 25.53
CA ILE A 15 22.23 -11.58 25.08
C ILE A 15 22.07 -11.52 23.55
N LEU A 16 22.77 -12.38 22.80
CA LEU A 16 22.66 -12.48 21.34
C LEU A 16 21.59 -13.47 20.88
N SER A 17 20.94 -14.20 21.80
CA SER A 17 19.99 -15.27 21.49
C SER A 17 18.51 -14.86 21.56
N CYS A 18 18.21 -13.56 21.43
CA CYS A 18 16.84 -13.04 21.37
C CYS A 18 16.66 -12.10 20.16
N LYS A 19 16.76 -12.67 18.96
CA LYS A 19 15.87 -12.27 17.87
C LYS A 19 15.17 -13.52 17.39
N LYS A 20 14.04 -13.82 18.03
CA LYS A 20 13.03 -14.68 17.42
C LYS A 20 12.44 -13.84 16.30
N GLU A 21 13.08 -13.89 15.13
CA GLU A 21 12.36 -13.57 13.90
C GLU A 21 11.17 -14.51 13.90
N GLN A 22 9.98 -13.96 14.12
CA GLN A 22 8.75 -14.62 13.72
C GLN A 22 8.82 -14.67 12.19
N ASN A 23 9.56 -15.64 11.67
CA ASN A 23 9.25 -16.20 10.38
C ASN A 23 7.87 -16.82 10.58
N VAL A 24 6.83 -16.04 10.27
CA VAL A 24 5.50 -16.57 10.00
C VAL A 24 5.75 -17.61 8.93
N ASP A 25 5.61 -18.88 9.31
CA ASP A 25 5.84 -20.00 8.42
C ASP A 25 4.87 -19.83 7.24
N LYS A 26 5.37 -19.44 6.06
CA LYS A 26 4.59 -19.16 4.84
C LYS A 26 4.03 -20.46 4.21
N ASN A 27 3.67 -21.43 5.04
CA ASN A 27 2.98 -22.68 4.70
C ASN A 27 1.46 -22.58 4.94
N GLY A 28 0.93 -21.40 5.29
CA GLY A 28 -0.49 -21.15 5.47
C GLY A 28 -1.29 -21.18 4.16
N ALA A 29 -2.60 -21.42 4.28
CA ALA A 29 -3.54 -21.21 3.17
C ALA A 29 -3.55 -19.74 2.76
N TYR A 30 -3.82 -19.48 1.48
CA TYR A 30 -4.00 -18.13 0.94
C TYR A 30 -5.32 -18.07 0.17
N VAL A 31 -5.85 -16.86 0.02
CA VAL A 31 -7.05 -16.63 -0.77
C VAL A 31 -6.71 -16.89 -2.25
N PRO A 32 -7.41 -17.82 -2.93
CA PRO A 32 -7.16 -18.09 -4.34
C PRO A 32 -7.28 -16.82 -5.17
N THR A 33 -6.51 -16.74 -6.26
CA THR A 33 -6.42 -15.59 -7.18
C THR A 33 -5.76 -14.33 -6.62
N ASP A 34 -5.66 -14.16 -5.30
CA ASP A 34 -5.24 -12.88 -4.71
C ASP A 34 -3.72 -12.73 -4.61
N VAL A 35 -3.22 -11.63 -5.18
CA VAL A 35 -1.82 -11.21 -5.06
C VAL A 35 -1.76 -9.73 -4.69
N LEU A 36 -1.03 -9.42 -3.61
CA LEU A 36 -0.75 -8.06 -3.17
C LEU A 36 0.59 -7.61 -3.73
N VAL A 37 0.62 -6.40 -4.28
CA VAL A 37 1.84 -5.82 -4.88
C VAL A 37 2.07 -4.43 -4.30
N LYS A 38 3.20 -4.22 -3.63
CA LYS A 38 3.65 -2.90 -3.19
C LYS A 38 4.49 -2.23 -4.26
N ILE A 39 4.08 -1.03 -4.63
CA ILE A 39 4.75 -0.16 -5.58
C ILE A 39 5.57 0.89 -4.83
N LYS A 40 6.76 1.20 -5.36
CA LYS A 40 7.67 2.23 -4.83
C LYS A 40 7.07 3.63 -4.94
N GLY A 41 7.47 4.52 -4.04
CA GLY A 41 6.93 5.87 -3.94
C GLY A 41 7.19 6.81 -5.10
N ASP A 42 8.23 6.59 -5.88
CA ASP A 42 8.57 7.39 -7.07
C ASP A 42 7.84 6.93 -8.34
N TYR A 43 7.11 5.82 -8.26
CA TYR A 43 6.24 5.32 -9.33
C TYR A 43 4.81 5.83 -9.11
N THR A 44 4.56 7.01 -9.68
CA THR A 44 3.36 7.81 -9.50
C THR A 44 2.08 7.14 -10.02
N VAL A 45 0.93 7.57 -9.51
CA VAL A 45 -0.37 6.94 -9.79
C VAL A 45 -0.76 6.87 -11.27
N ASP A 46 -0.33 7.84 -12.09
CA ASP A 46 -0.51 7.80 -13.55
C ASP A 46 0.24 6.60 -14.17
N LYS A 47 1.47 6.35 -13.74
CA LYS A 47 2.25 5.18 -14.17
C LYS A 47 1.66 3.88 -13.61
N VAL A 48 1.11 3.91 -12.39
CA VAL A 48 0.38 2.76 -11.82
C VAL A 48 -0.82 2.40 -12.70
N PHE A 49 -1.56 3.39 -13.20
CA PHE A 49 -2.67 3.14 -14.12
C PHE A 49 -2.18 2.56 -15.45
N ASP A 50 -1.09 3.09 -16.02
CA ASP A 50 -0.48 2.50 -17.22
C ASP A 50 -0.07 1.04 -17.00
N PHE A 51 0.53 0.73 -15.84
CA PHE A 51 0.89 -0.63 -15.45
C PHE A 51 -0.33 -1.54 -15.34
N ILE A 52 -1.38 -1.13 -14.63
CA ILE A 52 -2.63 -1.90 -14.50
C ILE A 52 -3.23 -2.16 -15.89
N ASN A 53 -3.28 -1.14 -16.75
CA ASN A 53 -3.83 -1.25 -18.10
C ASN A 53 -2.97 -2.12 -19.03
N SER A 54 -1.69 -2.33 -18.70
CA SER A 54 -0.80 -3.24 -19.46
C SER A 54 -1.06 -4.72 -19.16
N LEU A 55 -1.80 -5.01 -18.08
CA LEU A 55 -2.13 -6.35 -17.61
C LEU A 55 -3.60 -6.68 -17.88
N ASP A 56 -3.88 -7.98 -18.09
CA ASP A 56 -5.25 -8.50 -18.18
C ASP A 56 -5.65 -9.13 -16.84
N HIS A 57 -5.55 -8.33 -15.77
CA HIS A 57 -5.87 -8.73 -14.40
C HIS A 57 -6.84 -7.75 -13.77
N GLU A 58 -7.81 -8.28 -13.04
CA GLU A 58 -8.71 -7.47 -12.23
C GLU A 58 -7.94 -6.87 -11.03
N VAL A 59 -8.27 -5.63 -10.71
CA VAL A 59 -7.74 -4.88 -9.58
C VAL A 59 -8.90 -4.59 -8.64
N GLU A 60 -8.92 -5.27 -7.50
CA GLU A 60 -9.94 -5.06 -6.47
C GLU A 60 -9.82 -3.65 -5.90
N GLN A 61 -8.60 -3.27 -5.48
CA GLN A 61 -8.34 -1.96 -4.90
C GLN A 61 -6.87 -1.56 -4.97
N ILE A 62 -6.65 -0.25 -4.94
CA ILE A 62 -5.36 0.39 -4.70
C ILE A 62 -5.48 1.19 -3.40
N HIS A 63 -4.58 0.96 -2.44
CA HIS A 63 -4.62 1.63 -1.15
C HIS A 63 -3.22 2.01 -0.67
N SER A 64 -3.14 2.55 0.55
CA SER A 64 -1.91 3.06 1.18
C SER A 64 -1.27 4.26 0.46
N GLN A 65 -1.96 4.86 -0.50
CA GLN A 65 -1.54 6.10 -1.13
C GLN A 65 -1.68 7.27 -0.17
N VAL A 66 -0.76 8.23 -0.27
CA VAL A 66 -0.81 9.46 0.52
C VAL A 66 -0.73 10.65 -0.42
N TYR A 67 -1.70 11.55 -0.29
CA TYR A 67 -1.74 12.80 -1.05
C TYR A 67 -1.75 14.00 -0.11
N THR A 68 -1.15 15.10 -0.55
CA THR A 68 -1.22 16.41 0.09
C THR A 68 -2.02 17.36 -0.78
N SER A 69 -2.87 18.22 -0.21
CA SER A 69 -3.57 19.27 -0.97
C SER A 69 -2.93 20.63 -0.71
N GLU A 70 -2.82 21.45 -1.76
CA GLU A 70 -2.46 22.87 -1.65
C GLU A 70 -3.65 23.79 -1.30
N LEU A 71 -4.84 23.22 -1.11
CA LEU A 71 -5.99 23.99 -0.60
C LEU A 71 -5.75 24.40 0.86
N HIS A 72 -6.44 25.46 1.28
CA HIS A 72 -6.35 25.92 2.66
C HIS A 72 -6.99 24.90 3.62
N ALA A 73 -6.50 24.83 4.86
CA ALA A 73 -6.87 23.79 5.84
C ALA A 73 -8.38 23.69 6.13
N ASP A 74 -9.10 24.82 6.05
CA ASP A 74 -10.56 24.88 6.19
C ASP A 74 -11.33 24.15 5.08
N SER A 75 -10.65 23.82 3.99
CA SER A 75 -11.20 23.09 2.85
C SER A 75 -11.17 21.57 3.03
N LEU A 76 -10.69 21.05 4.16
CA LEU A 76 -10.59 19.59 4.40
C LEU A 76 -11.93 18.88 4.18
N GLN A 77 -13.02 19.39 4.75
CA GLN A 77 -14.33 18.75 4.60
C GLN A 77 -14.80 18.76 3.14
N TYR A 78 -14.58 19.87 2.42
CA TYR A 78 -14.89 19.95 0.99
C TYR A 78 -14.13 18.90 0.17
N VAL A 79 -12.83 18.69 0.47
CA VAL A 79 -12.01 17.66 -0.18
C VAL A 79 -12.58 16.27 0.09
N LEU A 80 -12.94 15.97 1.33
CA LEU A 80 -13.51 14.67 1.72
C LEU A 80 -14.86 14.43 1.06
N ASP A 81 -15.76 15.41 1.09
CA ASP A 81 -17.09 15.30 0.48
C ASP A 81 -16.99 15.11 -1.04
N TYR A 82 -16.09 15.84 -1.70
CA TYR A 82 -15.87 15.72 -3.15
C TYR A 82 -15.43 14.30 -3.52
N LEU A 83 -14.48 13.75 -2.77
CA LEU A 83 -13.94 12.42 -3.05
C LEU A 83 -14.97 11.34 -2.69
N GLN A 84 -15.59 11.38 -1.51
CA GLN A 84 -16.57 10.38 -1.06
C GLN A 84 -17.82 10.28 -1.95
N ALA A 85 -18.12 11.31 -2.75
CA ALA A 85 -19.17 11.27 -3.76
C ALA A 85 -18.82 10.41 -4.99
N LYS A 86 -17.56 9.99 -5.14
CA LYS A 86 -17.07 9.15 -6.24
C LYS A 86 -17.19 7.68 -5.84
N THR A 87 -17.89 6.89 -6.65
CA THR A 87 -18.11 5.45 -6.43
C THR A 87 -16.80 4.65 -6.34
N TYR A 88 -15.76 5.06 -7.06
CA TYR A 88 -14.45 4.41 -7.04
C TYR A 88 -13.58 4.79 -5.83
N THR A 89 -14.07 5.63 -4.90
CA THR A 89 -13.39 5.89 -3.62
C THR A 89 -14.29 5.63 -2.40
N ASN A 90 -15.50 5.13 -2.68
CA ASN A 90 -16.52 4.78 -1.71
C ASN A 90 -17.40 3.70 -2.34
N ASP A 91 -17.06 2.44 -2.08
CA ASP A 91 -17.74 1.27 -2.62
C ASP A 91 -19.07 0.96 -1.89
N GLY A 92 -19.43 1.76 -0.88
CA GLY A 92 -20.62 1.55 -0.06
C GLY A 92 -20.49 0.48 1.02
N ASN A 93 -19.34 -0.21 1.11
CA ASN A 93 -19.08 -1.24 2.14
C ASN A 93 -18.27 -0.72 3.33
N GLY A 94 -18.21 0.60 3.50
CA GLY A 94 -17.60 1.24 4.66
C GLY A 94 -16.14 1.63 4.48
N SER A 95 -15.52 1.37 3.31
CA SER A 95 -14.24 1.99 2.97
C SER A 95 -14.48 3.43 2.55
N LEU A 96 -14.03 4.37 3.39
CA LEU A 96 -14.18 5.81 3.17
C LEU A 96 -12.82 6.45 2.99
N VAL A 97 -12.76 7.45 2.12
CA VAL A 97 -11.60 8.33 2.03
C VAL A 97 -11.37 9.00 3.39
N TYR A 98 -10.20 8.75 3.95
CA TYR A 98 -9.75 9.38 5.19
C TYR A 98 -8.87 10.59 4.90
N GLY A 99 -8.95 11.61 5.74
CA GLY A 99 -8.09 12.79 5.65
C GLY A 99 -7.90 13.47 6.99
N ARG A 100 -6.79 14.18 7.13
CA ARG A 100 -6.44 14.95 8.33
C ARG A 100 -5.59 16.16 7.97
N LEU A 101 -5.49 17.09 8.91
CA LEU A 101 -4.48 18.15 8.84
C LEU A 101 -3.14 17.61 9.34
N ASP A 102 -2.07 17.98 8.66
CA ASP A 102 -0.71 17.74 9.12
C ASP A 102 -0.39 18.67 10.30
N ASN A 103 0.10 18.09 11.40
CA ASN A 103 0.32 18.84 12.64
C ASN A 103 1.44 19.89 12.54
N GLN A 104 2.33 19.79 11.56
CA GLN A 104 3.47 20.71 11.40
C GLN A 104 3.18 21.80 10.38
N THR A 105 2.61 21.43 9.23
CA THR A 105 2.39 22.36 8.12
C THR A 105 0.98 22.92 8.08
N ASN A 106 0.04 22.35 8.85
CA ASN A 106 -1.39 22.59 8.73
C ASN A 106 -1.94 22.28 7.32
N GLY A 107 -1.20 21.53 6.50
CA GLY A 107 -1.62 21.10 5.17
C GLY A 107 -2.59 19.92 5.25
N ILE A 108 -3.44 19.77 4.25
CA ILE A 108 -4.38 18.65 4.16
C ILE A 108 -3.64 17.41 3.66
N LYS A 109 -3.78 16.28 4.36
CA LYS A 109 -3.34 14.94 3.95
C LYS A 109 -4.54 14.04 3.71
N ILE A 110 -4.56 13.33 2.58
CA ILE A 110 -5.64 12.44 2.13
C ILE A 110 -5.09 11.04 1.90
N PHE A 111 -5.86 10.04 2.31
CA PHE A 111 -5.55 8.61 2.27
C PHE A 111 -6.72 7.90 1.58
N PRO A 112 -6.75 7.89 0.24
CA PRO A 112 -7.82 7.25 -0.50
C PRO A 112 -7.59 5.73 -0.57
N THR A 113 -8.68 5.00 -0.73
CA THR A 113 -8.68 3.68 -1.35
C THR A 113 -9.40 3.83 -2.67
N LEU A 114 -8.83 3.27 -3.74
CA LEU A 114 -9.34 3.37 -5.10
C LEU A 114 -9.83 2.00 -5.56
N PHE A 115 -11.10 1.90 -5.94
CA PHE A 115 -11.76 0.66 -6.37
C PHE A 115 -11.98 0.64 -7.88
N ASP A 116 -12.17 -0.56 -8.44
CA ASP A 116 -12.52 -0.77 -9.86
C ASP A 116 -11.55 -0.06 -10.82
N MET A 117 -10.27 -0.03 -10.49
CA MET A 117 -9.28 0.75 -11.22
C MET A 117 -8.83 0.10 -12.53
N ASN A 118 -9.49 -0.97 -13.00
CA ASN A 118 -9.47 -1.36 -14.41
C ASN A 118 -10.32 -0.43 -15.30
N ASN A 119 -11.24 0.35 -14.71
CA ASN A 119 -12.08 1.27 -15.44
C ASN A 119 -11.32 2.56 -15.77
N SER A 120 -10.92 2.71 -17.03
CA SER A 120 -10.19 3.90 -17.51
C SER A 120 -10.92 5.22 -17.31
N SER A 121 -12.26 5.22 -17.24
CA SER A 121 -13.03 6.44 -16.92
C SER A 121 -12.86 6.87 -15.46
N TYR A 122 -12.73 5.91 -14.53
CA TYR A 122 -12.45 6.20 -13.11
C TYR A 122 -11.02 6.67 -12.91
N GLN A 123 -10.06 6.07 -13.62
CA GLN A 123 -8.67 6.54 -13.65
C GLN A 123 -8.59 8.00 -14.12
N ALA A 124 -9.26 8.34 -15.23
CA ALA A 124 -9.27 9.70 -15.76
C ALA A 124 -9.97 10.72 -14.83
N ASP A 125 -11.07 10.33 -14.19
CA ASP A 125 -11.77 11.18 -13.22
C ASP A 125 -10.93 11.36 -11.94
N TRP A 126 -10.19 10.34 -11.48
CA TRP A 126 -9.24 10.47 -10.38
C TRP A 126 -8.14 11.48 -10.69
N LEU A 127 -7.48 11.37 -11.84
CA LEU A 127 -6.46 12.34 -12.26
C LEU A 127 -7.04 13.76 -12.36
N SER A 128 -8.29 13.89 -12.81
CA SER A 128 -9.00 15.18 -12.85
C SER A 128 -9.31 15.71 -11.44
N ALA A 129 -9.76 14.84 -10.52
CA ALA A 129 -10.01 15.17 -9.14
C ALA A 129 -8.74 15.66 -8.44
N MET A 130 -7.58 15.03 -8.72
CA MET A 130 -6.29 15.51 -8.21
C MET A 130 -6.00 16.94 -8.64
N GLN A 131 -6.28 17.31 -9.90
CA GLN A 131 -6.08 18.70 -10.36
C GLN A 131 -7.05 19.68 -9.68
N ILE A 132 -8.34 19.33 -9.59
CA ILE A 132 -9.39 20.17 -8.98
C ILE A 132 -9.09 20.44 -7.51
N LEU A 133 -8.71 19.39 -6.79
CA LEU A 133 -8.44 19.42 -5.35
C LEU A 133 -6.98 19.77 -5.03
N LYS A 134 -6.17 20.08 -6.06
CA LYS A 134 -4.74 20.39 -5.95
C LYS A 134 -3.96 19.34 -5.15
N LEU A 135 -4.27 18.07 -5.38
CA LEU A 135 -3.61 16.93 -4.74
C LEU A 135 -2.26 16.67 -5.40
N LYS A 136 -1.25 16.46 -4.56
CA LYS A 136 0.07 15.99 -4.93
C LYS A 136 0.36 14.69 -4.19
N GLU A 137 0.80 13.70 -4.93
CA GLU A 137 1.23 12.42 -4.37
C GLU A 137 2.49 12.63 -3.52
N GLU A 138 2.54 11.99 -2.35
CA GLU A 138 3.75 11.94 -1.53
C GLU A 138 4.67 10.85 -2.06
N THR A 139 5.77 11.25 -2.70
CA THR A 139 6.68 10.33 -3.39
C THR A 139 7.98 10.04 -2.62
N SER A 140 8.20 10.69 -1.47
CA SER A 140 9.52 10.71 -0.81
C SER A 140 9.54 10.15 0.61
N SER A 141 8.36 10.03 1.25
CA SER A 141 8.26 9.50 2.61
C SER A 141 8.45 7.98 2.68
N GLU A 142 8.73 7.45 3.87
CA GLU A 142 8.78 6.00 4.12
C GLU A 142 7.44 5.30 3.85
N THR A 143 6.34 6.06 3.84
CA THR A 143 4.99 5.55 3.55
C THR A 143 4.56 5.80 2.10
N ALA A 144 5.47 6.27 1.24
CA ALA A 144 5.16 6.58 -0.16
C ALA A 144 4.80 5.31 -0.96
N GLY A 145 4.17 5.54 -2.12
CA GLY A 145 3.74 4.49 -3.03
C GLY A 145 2.37 3.94 -2.68
N CYS A 146 2.06 2.74 -3.17
CA CYS A 146 0.74 2.15 -2.98
C CYS A 146 0.82 0.63 -2.93
N THR A 147 -0.24 0.01 -2.41
CA THR A 147 -0.42 -1.44 -2.51
C THR A 147 -1.62 -1.70 -3.41
N ILE A 148 -1.40 -2.51 -4.44
CA ILE A 148 -2.42 -2.94 -5.40
C ILE A 148 -2.81 -4.37 -5.05
N PHE A 149 -4.12 -4.62 -5.08
CA PHE A 149 -4.69 -5.93 -4.89
C PHE A 149 -5.14 -6.47 -6.24
N PHE A 150 -4.41 -7.43 -6.79
CA PHE A 150 -4.71 -8.07 -8.07
C PHE A 150 -5.44 -9.40 -7.87
N HIS A 151 -6.37 -9.71 -8.77
CA HIS A 151 -6.84 -11.08 -9.01
C HIS A 151 -6.17 -11.65 -10.27
N VAL A 152 -5.35 -12.67 -10.08
CA VAL A 152 -4.64 -13.40 -11.13
C VAL A 152 -5.30 -14.77 -11.40
N PRO A 153 -4.99 -15.45 -12.52
CA PRO A 153 -5.57 -16.76 -12.79
C PRO A 153 -5.31 -17.76 -11.66
N ALA A 154 -6.36 -18.46 -11.23
CA ALA A 154 -6.29 -19.43 -10.14
C ALA A 154 -5.21 -20.49 -10.39
N GLY A 155 -4.37 -20.73 -9.39
CA GLY A 155 -3.23 -21.65 -9.47
C GLY A 155 -1.95 -21.05 -10.05
N GLN A 156 -1.96 -19.77 -10.48
CA GLN A 156 -0.78 -19.05 -10.97
C GLN A 156 -0.27 -17.99 -9.97
N GLU A 157 -0.82 -17.90 -8.76
CA GLU A 157 -0.54 -16.82 -7.81
C GLU A 157 0.95 -16.73 -7.46
N LYS A 158 1.59 -17.89 -7.23
CA LYS A 158 3.04 -17.96 -6.95
C LYS A 158 3.91 -17.60 -8.15
N GLU A 159 3.43 -17.83 -9.37
CA GLU A 159 4.12 -17.42 -10.59
C GLU A 159 4.02 -15.91 -10.75
N TRP A 160 2.82 -15.36 -10.60
CA TRP A 160 2.58 -13.92 -10.69
C TRP A 160 3.30 -13.11 -9.61
N VAL A 161 3.40 -13.62 -8.37
CA VAL A 161 4.26 -13.00 -7.36
C VAL A 161 5.68 -12.81 -7.88
N LYS A 162 6.28 -13.83 -8.51
CA LYS A 162 7.62 -13.74 -9.08
C LYS A 162 7.67 -12.77 -10.27
N ASN A 163 6.68 -12.83 -11.16
CA ASN A 163 6.61 -11.94 -12.31
C ASN A 163 6.49 -10.47 -11.88
N PHE A 164 5.75 -10.18 -10.80
CA PHE A 164 5.67 -8.83 -10.26
C PHE A 164 6.99 -8.37 -9.65
N GLU A 165 7.71 -9.23 -8.95
CA GLU A 165 9.04 -8.92 -8.38
C GLU A 165 10.11 -8.62 -9.46
N GLU A 166 9.87 -8.96 -10.73
CA GLU A 166 10.78 -8.62 -11.83
C GLU A 166 10.72 -7.14 -12.24
N TYR A 167 9.65 -6.42 -11.90
CA TYR A 167 9.53 -4.99 -12.18
C TYR A 167 10.34 -4.16 -11.19
N ASP A 168 11.18 -3.27 -11.71
CA ASP A 168 12.07 -2.44 -10.89
C ASP A 168 11.34 -1.44 -9.98
N PHE A 169 10.09 -1.09 -10.30
CA PHE A 169 9.22 -0.23 -9.49
C PHE A 169 8.40 -0.98 -8.42
N VAL A 170 8.46 -2.31 -8.38
CA VAL A 170 7.83 -3.13 -7.34
C VAL A 170 8.80 -3.24 -6.16
N GLU A 171 8.30 -3.02 -4.95
CA GLU A 171 9.05 -3.17 -3.70
C GLU A 171 8.97 -4.60 -3.18
N TRP A 172 7.77 -5.18 -3.23
CA TRP A 172 7.49 -6.59 -2.94
C TRP A 172 6.17 -7.02 -3.57
N ALA A 173 6.02 -8.32 -3.78
CA ALA A 173 4.74 -8.96 -4.09
C ALA A 173 4.53 -10.17 -3.17
N GLU A 174 3.30 -10.43 -2.76
CA GLU A 174 3.00 -11.56 -1.89
C GLU A 174 1.59 -12.14 -2.09
N LEU A 175 1.42 -13.37 -1.63
CA LEU A 175 0.12 -14.03 -1.57
C LEU A 175 -0.72 -13.46 -0.42
N ASN A 176 -2.04 -13.38 -0.62
CA ASN A 176 -2.98 -13.01 0.44
C ASN A 176 -3.22 -14.18 1.42
N TYR A 177 -2.34 -14.34 2.42
CA TYR A 177 -2.44 -15.43 3.39
C TYR A 177 -3.64 -15.28 4.33
N ILE A 178 -4.36 -16.38 4.56
CA ILE A 178 -5.44 -16.47 5.55
C ILE A 178 -4.81 -16.67 6.92
N ILE A 179 -5.10 -15.76 7.85
CA ILE A 179 -4.67 -15.86 9.24
C ILE A 179 -5.82 -16.45 10.06
N GLU A 180 -5.63 -17.66 10.61
CA GLU A 180 -6.53 -18.20 11.63
C GLU A 180 -6.21 -17.54 12.98
N LEU A 181 -7.23 -16.92 13.59
CA LEU A 181 -7.13 -16.36 14.94
C LEU A 181 -7.54 -17.43 15.94
N ASP A 182 -6.55 -17.97 16.67
CA ASP A 182 -6.76 -18.87 17.82
C ASP A 182 -7.29 -18.15 19.07
#